data_AF-U2R9M6-F1
#
_entry.id   AF-U2R9M6-F1
#
_cell.length_a   1.000
_cell.length_b   1.000
_cell.length_c   1.000
_cell.angle_alpha   90.00
_cell.angle_beta   90.00
_cell.angle_gamma   90.00
#
_symmetry.space_group_name_H-M   'P 1'
#
loop_
_entity.id
_entity.type
_entity.pdbx_description
1 polymer ?
#
loop_
_entity_poly.entity_id
_entity_poly.type
_entity_poly.pdbx_seq_one_letter_code
_entity_poly.pdbx_strand_id
1 'polypeptide(L)' 'MVEVKASGKKPRVLQEHRHDQLRSLGYKVFVLDDAGQIGGILDGIQTA' A
#
# COMPACT_ATOMS: atom_id res chain seq x y z
N MET A 1 -0.78 -5.43 -3.49
CA MET A 1 -0.04 -5.65 -2.23
C MET A 1 -0.39 -4.52 -1.26
N VAL A 2 -0.59 -4.82 0.02
CA VAL A 2 -0.91 -3.80 1.05
C VAL A 2 0.12 -3.90 2.16
N GLU A 3 0.82 -2.81 2.47
CA GLU A 3 1.66 -2.70 3.67
C GLU A 3 0.86 -2.05 4.79
N VAL A 4 0.83 -2.68 5.97
CA VAL A 4 0.13 -2.15 7.16
C VAL A 4 1.12 -1.44 8.08
N LYS A 5 0.75 -0.25 8.55
CA LYS A 5 1.51 0.58 9.49
C LYS A 5 0.64 0.94 10.70
N ALA A 6 1.30 1.27 11.81
CA ALA A 6 0.61 1.98 12.89
C ALA A 6 0.17 3.37 12.42
N SER A 7 -0.87 3.93 13.05
CA SER A 7 -1.45 5.21 12.64
C SER A 7 -0.41 6.32 12.45
N GLY A 8 -0.43 6.93 11.26
CA GLY A 8 0.46 8.01 10.84
C GLY A 8 1.91 7.59 10.58
N LYS A 9 2.25 6.29 10.63
CA LYS A 9 3.61 5.82 10.35
C LYS A 9 3.80 5.54 8.87
N LYS A 10 4.98 5.92 8.37
CA LYS A 10 5.39 5.68 6.98
C LYS A 10 6.19 4.38 6.83
N PRO A 11 6.23 3.77 5.62
CA PRO A 11 7.16 2.69 5.32
C PRO A 11 8.61 3.13 5.51
N ARG A 12 9.48 2.18 5.86
CA ARG A 12 10.94 2.40 5.90
C ARG A 12 11.51 2.39 4.49
N VAL A 13 12.68 2.97 4.29
CA VAL A 13 13.36 3.06 2.98
C VAL A 13 13.42 1.71 2.24
N LEU A 14 13.75 0.61 2.94
CA LEU A 14 13.79 -0.73 2.31
C LEU A 14 12.41 -1.21 1.83
N GLN A 15 11.35 -0.80 2.55
CA GLN A 15 9.97 -1.13 2.20
C GLN A 15 9.53 -0.30 0.98
N GLU A 16 9.88 0.98 0.92
CA GLU A 16 9.66 1.82 -0.26
C GLU A 16 10.36 1.26 -1.50
N HIS A 17 11.61 0.83 -1.38
CA HIS A 17 12.32 0.17 -2.48
C HIS A 17 11.56 -1.09 -2.96
N ARG A 18 11.05 -1.91 -2.04
CA ARG A 18 10.21 -3.06 -2.41
C ARG A 18 8.90 -2.64 -3.07
N HIS A 19 8.29 -1.54 -2.63
CA HIS A 19 7.09 -0.99 -3.26
C HIS A 19 7.38 -0.61 -4.71
N ASP A 20 8.52 0.03 -4.97
CA ASP A 20 8.89 0.48 -6.30
C ASP A 20 9.19 -0.69 -7.25
N GLN A 21 9.87 -1.73 -6.75
CA GLN A 21 10.04 -2.97 -7.51
C GLN A 21 8.69 -3.58 -7.89
N LEU A 22 7.72 -3.67 -6.97
CA LEU A 22 6.40 -4.22 -7.27
C LEU A 22 5.60 -3.33 -8.23
N ARG A 23 5.67 -2.00 -8.07
CA ARG A 23 5.03 -1.05 -9.00
C ARG A 23 5.59 -1.17 -10.41
N SER A 24 6.91 -1.37 -10.56
CA SER A 24 7.55 -1.57 -11.86
C SER A 24 7.09 -2.83 -12.60
N LEU A 25 6.59 -3.83 -11.86
CA LEU A 25 5.99 -5.05 -12.40
C LEU A 25 4.48 -4.92 -12.67
N GLY A 26 3.91 -3.72 -12.48
CA GLY A 26 2.49 -3.45 -12.70
C GLY A 26 1.58 -3.77 -11.50
N TYR A 27 2.13 -4.14 -10.34
CA TYR A 27 1.30 -4.37 -9.16
C TYR A 27 0.84 -3.05 -8.53
N LYS A 28 -0.45 -2.97 -8.18
CA LYS A 28 -0.96 -1.94 -7.28
C LYS A 28 -0.42 -2.17 -5.86
N VAL A 29 0.19 -1.14 -5.28
CA VAL A 29 0.78 -1.15 -3.93
C VAL A 29 0.15 -0.05 -3.08
N PHE A 30 -0.45 -0.46 -1.96
CA PHE A 30 -1.13 0.43 -1.02
C PHE A 30 -0.43 0.42 0.34
N VAL A 31 -0.54 1.53 1.08
CA VAL A 31 -0.13 1.63 2.48
C VAL A 31 -1.39 1.88 3.29
N LEU A 32 -1.64 1.04 4.29
CA LEU A 32 -2.74 1.13 5.22
C LEU A 32 -2.19 1.59 6.57
N ASP A 33 -2.41 2.84 6.93
CA ASP A 33 -2.06 3.38 8.24
C ASP A 33 -3.31 3.84 9.03
N ASP A 34 -4.47 3.91 8.40
CA ASP A 34 -5.73 4.22 9.07
C ASP A 34 -6.84 3.22 8.66
N ALA A 35 -7.58 2.70 9.64
CA ALA A 35 -8.62 1.69 9.39
C ALA A 35 -9.75 2.22 8.47
N GLY A 36 -9.99 3.53 8.44
CA GLY A 36 -10.94 4.16 7.51
C GLY A 36 -10.53 4.06 6.04
N GLN A 37 -9.25 3.80 5.74
CA GLN A 37 -8.76 3.63 4.37
C GLN A 37 -9.10 2.26 3.77
N ILE A 38 -9.49 1.27 4.58
CA ILE A 38 -9.72 -0.11 4.14
C ILE A 38 -10.71 -0.17 2.97
N GLY A 39 -11.84 0.55 3.07
CA GLY A 39 -12.85 0.59 2.02
C GLY A 39 -12.28 1.07 0.68
N GLY A 40 -11.62 2.23 0.67
CA GLY A 40 -11.02 2.79 -0.55
C GLY A 40 -9.90 1.92 -1.15
N ILE A 41 -9.14 1.20 -0.30
CA ILE A 41 -8.14 0.23 -0.78
C ILE A 41 -8.82 -0.96 -1.45
N LEU A 42 -9.90 -1.50 -0.86
CA LEU A 42 -10.66 -2.60 -1.46
C LEU A 42 -11.29 -2.19 -2.80
N ASP A 43 -11.85 -0.98 -2.89
CA ASP A 43 -12.39 -0.42 -4.14
C ASP A 43 -11.30 -0.30 -5.21
N GLY A 44 -10.11 0.18 -4.82
CA GLY A 44 -8.96 0.29 -5.71
C GLY A 44 -8.42 -1.06 -6.21
N ILE A 45 -8.62 -2.13 -5.44
CA ILE A 45 -8.29 -3.51 -5.84
C ILE A 45 -9.34 -4.07 -6.81
N GLN A 46 -10.63 -3.87 -6.53
CA GLN A 46 -11.72 -4.43 -7.37
C GLN A 46 -11.82 -3.79 -8.76
N THR A 47 -11.34 -2.55 -8.90
CA THR A 47 -11.30 -1.79 -10.15
C THR A 47 -9.98 -1.95 -10.92
N ALA A 48 -9.14 -2.90 -10.52
CA ALA A 48 -7.84 -3.20 -11.13
C ALA A 48 -7.93 -4.20 -12.29
#